data_AF-A0A447P5D5-F1
#
_entry.id   AF-A0A447P5D5-F1
#
_cell.length_a   1.000
_cell.length_b   1.000
_cell.length_c   1.000
_cell.angle_alpha   90.00
_cell.angle_beta   90.00
_cell.angle_gamma   90.00
#
_symmetry.space_group_name_H-M   'P 1'
#
loop_
_entity.id
_entity.type
_entity.pdbx_description
1 polymer ?
#
loop_
_entity_poly.entity_id
_entity_poly.type
_entity_poly.pdbx_seq_one_letter_code
_entity_poly.pdbx_strand_id
1 'polypeptide(L)'
;MTSGAKVTGANSAIINDGTFYLGSATDAKNASMLEINNFAQFFNTGTLILDNNKNAIHLNSNNGTLYNTGTMELTATSNKGAINYWGAGAAFINDGTVNATTAALAYAGGGAGNAPDKHAFFWNQSNGVINYDADNGRAVDFSAYNNYVAVNDGTMNISGNNAYGMYGGKNAQLVNNNTINLGTEGTTDTGMVAMALDKNATADAVIENNGTINIYANNSYAFSVAGAGPCG
;
A
#
# COMPACT_ATOMS: atom_id res chain seq x y z
N MET A 1 -17.85 -13.30 -17.05
CA MET A 1 -17.52 -11.95 -17.57
C MET A 1 -16.16 -11.59 -17.02
N THR A 2 -15.23 -11.13 -17.86
CA THR A 2 -13.95 -10.58 -17.39
C THR A 2 -14.21 -9.16 -16.90
N SER A 3 -14.00 -8.90 -15.61
CA SER A 3 -14.16 -7.56 -15.01
C SER A 3 -12.82 -6.92 -14.66
N GLY A 4 -11.80 -7.21 -15.46
CA GLY A 4 -10.51 -6.51 -15.44
C GLY A 4 -10.55 -5.24 -16.29
N ALA A 5 -9.54 -4.38 -16.11
CA ALA A 5 -9.37 -3.18 -16.92
C ALA A 5 -7.88 -2.93 -17.21
N LYS A 6 -7.59 -2.42 -18.39
CA LYS A 6 -6.24 -2.00 -18.78
C LYS A 6 -6.31 -0.61 -19.39
N VAL A 7 -5.54 0.32 -18.85
CA VAL A 7 -5.42 1.69 -19.36
C VAL A 7 -3.95 1.98 -19.64
N THR A 8 -3.65 2.61 -20.78
CA THR A 8 -2.28 2.84 -21.25
C THR A 8 -2.18 4.12 -22.07
N GLY A 9 -1.24 5.00 -21.71
CA GLY A 9 -0.93 6.23 -22.43
C GLY A 9 -1.15 7.49 -21.59
N ALA A 10 -0.35 8.53 -21.84
CA ALA A 10 -0.25 9.71 -20.98
C ALA A 10 -1.51 10.58 -20.88
N ASN A 11 -2.41 10.44 -21.85
CA ASN A 11 -3.69 11.15 -21.88
C ASN A 11 -4.87 10.18 -21.76
N SER A 12 -4.68 9.07 -21.04
CA SER A 12 -5.69 8.03 -20.89
C SER A 12 -6.10 7.89 -19.43
N ALA A 13 -7.40 7.92 -19.19
CA ALA A 13 -7.98 7.79 -17.87
C ALA A 13 -9.21 6.87 -17.88
N ILE A 14 -9.40 6.13 -16.79
CA ILE A 14 -10.66 5.47 -16.47
C ILE A 14 -11.21 6.11 -15.20
N ILE A 15 -12.51 6.36 -15.14
CA ILE A 15 -13.21 6.85 -13.95
C ILE A 15 -14.21 5.76 -13.54
N ASN A 16 -14.07 5.27 -12.31
CA ASN A 16 -15.07 4.44 -11.66
C ASN A 16 -15.89 5.29 -10.68
N ASP A 17 -17.14 5.57 -11.04
CA ASP A 17 -18.12 6.27 -10.19
C ASP A 17 -19.21 5.34 -9.64
N GLY A 18 -19.07 4.02 -9.86
CA GLY A 18 -19.98 3.00 -9.36
C GLY A 18 -19.24 1.91 -8.59
N THR A 19 -19.76 0.69 -8.61
CA THR A 19 -19.06 -0.47 -8.04
C THR A 19 -18.30 -1.22 -9.14
N PHE A 20 -16.98 -1.29 -9.00
CA PHE A 20 -16.09 -2.05 -9.87
C PHE A 20 -15.61 -3.30 -9.14
N TYR A 21 -16.01 -4.48 -9.59
CA TYR A 21 -15.47 -5.76 -9.10
C TYR A 21 -14.30 -6.21 -9.95
N LEU A 22 -13.12 -6.32 -9.37
CA LEU A 22 -11.90 -6.69 -10.09
C LEU A 22 -11.77 -8.20 -10.29
N GLY A 23 -12.30 -8.67 -11.42
CA GLY A 23 -12.34 -10.09 -11.77
C GLY A 23 -13.24 -10.94 -10.87
N SER A 24 -13.03 -12.25 -10.91
CA SER A 24 -13.77 -13.23 -10.10
C SER A 24 -12.90 -14.40 -9.62
N ALA A 25 -13.38 -15.15 -8.63
CA ALA A 25 -12.69 -16.33 -8.10
C ALA A 25 -12.57 -17.50 -9.11
N THR A 26 -13.38 -17.51 -10.17
CA THR A 26 -13.34 -18.53 -11.23
C THR A 26 -12.43 -18.14 -12.39
N ASP A 27 -11.87 -16.93 -12.37
CA ASP A 27 -10.94 -16.48 -13.40
C ASP A 27 -9.66 -17.32 -13.39
N ALA A 28 -9.07 -17.48 -14.58
CA ALA A 28 -7.67 -17.88 -14.66
C ALA A 28 -6.81 -16.82 -13.95
N LYS A 29 -5.69 -17.24 -13.34
CA LYS A 29 -4.80 -16.33 -12.64
C LYS A 29 -4.36 -15.20 -13.58
N ASN A 30 -4.54 -13.96 -13.11
CA ASN A 30 -4.20 -12.70 -13.77
C ASN A 30 -4.99 -12.40 -15.06
N ALA A 31 -6.12 -13.06 -15.29
CA ALA A 31 -6.92 -12.83 -16.50
C ALA A 31 -7.72 -11.52 -16.48
N SER A 32 -8.05 -10.99 -15.31
CA SER A 32 -8.92 -9.83 -15.11
C SER A 32 -8.28 -8.81 -14.15
N MET A 33 -7.00 -8.50 -14.35
CA MET A 33 -6.28 -7.52 -13.53
C MET A 33 -6.71 -6.08 -13.85
N LEU A 34 -6.35 -5.16 -12.94
CA LEU A 34 -6.35 -3.72 -13.22
C LEU A 34 -4.91 -3.32 -13.55
N GLU A 35 -4.65 -3.01 -14.81
CA GLU A 35 -3.33 -2.60 -15.29
C GLU A 35 -3.33 -1.12 -15.67
N ILE A 36 -2.48 -0.33 -15.01
CA ILE A 36 -2.32 1.10 -15.26
C ILE A 36 -0.89 1.35 -15.74
N ASN A 37 -0.74 1.80 -16.99
CA ASN A 37 0.55 1.83 -17.68
C ASN A 37 0.83 3.19 -18.33
N ASN A 38 2.09 3.55 -18.52
CA ASN A 38 2.50 4.64 -19.42
C ASN A 38 1.78 5.97 -19.16
N PHE A 39 1.86 6.47 -17.93
CA PHE A 39 1.30 7.74 -17.47
C PHE A 39 -0.23 7.79 -17.50
N ALA A 40 -0.88 6.63 -17.68
CA ALA A 40 -2.32 6.52 -17.58
C ALA A 40 -2.80 6.64 -16.13
N GLN A 41 -4.08 6.94 -15.98
CA GLN A 41 -4.70 7.24 -14.70
C GLN A 41 -5.95 6.38 -14.50
N PHE A 42 -6.19 5.97 -13.25
CA PHE A 42 -7.47 5.39 -12.84
C PHE A 42 -7.98 6.17 -11.64
N PHE A 43 -9.21 6.69 -11.73
CA PHE A 43 -9.87 7.42 -10.67
C PHE A 43 -10.98 6.56 -10.08
N ASN A 44 -10.86 6.18 -8.82
CA ASN A 44 -11.92 5.54 -8.07
C ASN A 44 -12.67 6.58 -7.22
N THR A 45 -13.83 7.03 -7.70
CA THR A 45 -14.76 7.91 -6.96
C THR A 45 -15.90 7.12 -6.32
N GLY A 46 -16.22 5.93 -6.85
CA GLY A 46 -17.14 4.96 -6.27
C GLY A 46 -16.44 3.89 -5.41
N THR A 47 -16.80 2.62 -5.60
CA THR A 47 -16.24 1.49 -4.86
C THR A 47 -15.46 0.55 -5.78
N LEU A 48 -14.19 0.28 -5.47
CA LEU A 48 -13.39 -0.75 -6.12
C LEU A 48 -13.24 -1.96 -5.18
N ILE A 49 -13.60 -3.15 -5.65
CA ILE A 49 -13.58 -4.38 -4.86
C ILE A 49 -12.61 -5.38 -5.49
N LEU A 50 -11.67 -5.88 -4.71
CA LEU A 50 -10.81 -7.02 -5.04
C LEU A 50 -10.90 -8.04 -3.90
N ASP A 51 -11.68 -9.09 -4.13
CA ASP A 51 -12.06 -10.11 -3.14
C ASP A 51 -11.69 -11.54 -3.58
N ASN A 52 -10.81 -11.67 -4.59
CA ASN A 52 -10.39 -12.95 -5.13
C ASN A 52 -8.87 -13.07 -5.23
N ASN A 53 -8.36 -14.30 -5.10
CA ASN A 53 -6.93 -14.62 -5.21
C ASN A 53 -6.46 -14.86 -6.66
N LYS A 54 -7.27 -14.43 -7.65
CA LYS A 54 -6.98 -14.62 -9.08
C LYS A 54 -6.44 -13.36 -9.73
N ASN A 55 -6.75 -12.19 -9.20
CA ASN A 55 -6.38 -10.91 -9.80
C ASN A 55 -5.67 -9.98 -8.80
N ALA A 56 -5.13 -8.89 -9.33
CA ALA A 56 -4.42 -7.87 -8.59
C ALA A 56 -4.47 -6.53 -9.34
N ILE A 57 -4.05 -5.46 -8.67
CA ILE A 57 -3.85 -4.14 -9.26
C ILE A 57 -2.35 -3.97 -9.55
N HIS A 58 -2.00 -3.64 -10.79
CA HIS A 58 -0.64 -3.40 -11.23
C HIS A 58 -0.45 -1.96 -11.70
N LEU A 59 0.48 -1.27 -11.04
CA LEU A 59 1.01 0.01 -11.46
C LEU A 59 2.31 -0.26 -12.21
N ASN A 60 2.22 -0.33 -13.53
CA ASN A 60 3.34 -0.75 -14.39
C ASN A 60 4.22 0.43 -14.80
N SER A 61 5.28 0.12 -15.57
CA SER A 61 6.30 1.06 -16.02
C SER A 61 5.76 2.38 -16.57
N ASN A 62 6.55 3.42 -16.34
CA ASN A 62 6.32 4.80 -16.77
C ASN A 62 5.11 5.44 -16.06
N ASN A 63 5.12 5.48 -14.73
CA ASN A 63 4.25 6.32 -13.89
C ASN A 63 2.73 6.15 -14.08
N GLY A 64 2.22 4.91 -14.06
CA GLY A 64 0.77 4.72 -13.89
C GLY A 64 0.30 5.19 -12.51
N THR A 65 -0.83 5.90 -12.47
CA THR A 65 -1.37 6.44 -11.21
C THR A 65 -2.77 5.92 -10.91
N LEU A 66 -2.95 5.41 -9.69
CA LEU A 66 -4.25 5.08 -9.12
C LEU A 66 -4.63 6.14 -8.08
N TYR A 67 -5.77 6.79 -8.29
CA TYR A 67 -6.39 7.69 -7.34
C TYR A 67 -7.60 7.03 -6.69
N ASN A 68 -7.72 7.17 -5.37
CA ASN A 68 -8.92 6.79 -4.64
C ASN A 68 -9.47 7.99 -3.86
N THR A 69 -10.68 8.42 -4.18
CA THR A 69 -11.47 9.37 -3.37
C THR A 69 -12.77 8.75 -2.87
N GLY A 70 -13.10 7.54 -3.34
CA GLY A 70 -14.21 6.73 -2.86
C GLY A 70 -13.74 5.64 -1.88
N THR A 71 -14.19 4.40 -2.08
CA THR A 71 -13.87 3.25 -1.22
C THR A 71 -13.13 2.16 -2.00
N MET A 72 -12.14 1.54 -1.38
CA MET A 72 -11.53 0.30 -1.85
C MET A 72 -11.69 -0.82 -0.82
N GLU A 73 -12.15 -1.99 -1.26
CA GLU A 73 -12.25 -3.23 -0.46
C GLU A 73 -11.29 -4.27 -1.04
N LEU A 74 -10.15 -4.48 -0.39
CA LEU A 74 -9.02 -5.25 -0.92
C LEU A 74 -8.67 -6.43 0.00
N THR A 75 -9.42 -7.53 -0.13
CA THR A 75 -9.39 -8.66 0.82
C THR A 75 -8.68 -9.91 0.31
N ALA A 76 -8.38 -9.97 -0.98
CA ALA A 76 -7.53 -11.02 -1.55
C ALA A 76 -6.70 -10.49 -2.73
N THR A 77 -5.70 -11.24 -3.16
CA THR A 77 -4.86 -10.88 -4.30
C THR A 77 -4.19 -12.12 -4.88
N SER A 78 -3.86 -12.10 -6.16
CA SER A 78 -3.04 -13.14 -6.82
C SER A 78 -1.53 -12.95 -6.63
N ASN A 79 -1.14 -11.87 -5.98
CA ASN A 79 0.23 -11.43 -5.77
C ASN A 79 0.52 -11.18 -4.28
N LYS A 80 1.71 -10.67 -3.94
CA LYS A 80 2.03 -10.32 -2.56
C LYS A 80 1.23 -9.10 -2.06
N GLY A 81 1.07 -8.10 -2.91
CA GLY A 81 0.26 -6.92 -2.64
C GLY A 81 -1.11 -6.94 -3.33
N ALA A 82 -2.11 -6.26 -2.78
CA ALA A 82 -3.31 -5.89 -3.54
C ALA A 82 -2.93 -4.91 -4.66
N ILE A 83 -2.13 -3.89 -4.33
CA ILE A 83 -1.54 -2.90 -5.25
C ILE A 83 -0.05 -3.20 -5.39
N ASN A 84 0.38 -3.53 -6.61
CA ASN A 84 1.75 -3.89 -6.91
C ASN A 84 2.41 -2.82 -7.78
N TYR A 85 3.53 -2.30 -7.30
CA TYR A 85 4.33 -1.29 -7.98
C TYR A 85 5.40 -1.99 -8.79
N TRP A 86 5.19 -2.10 -10.10
CA TRP A 86 6.13 -2.74 -11.03
C TRP A 86 6.88 -1.73 -11.89
N GLY A 87 6.40 -0.50 -11.95
CA GLY A 87 7.01 0.58 -12.71
C GLY A 87 7.75 1.60 -11.86
N ALA A 88 8.84 2.11 -12.43
CA ALA A 88 9.39 3.41 -12.04
C ALA A 88 8.32 4.50 -12.10
N GLY A 89 8.25 5.30 -11.03
CA GLY A 89 7.34 6.44 -10.86
C GLY A 89 5.86 6.08 -10.68
N ALA A 90 5.52 4.81 -10.48
CA ALA A 90 4.16 4.37 -10.18
C ALA A 90 3.64 5.04 -8.90
N ALA A 91 2.38 5.47 -8.90
CA ALA A 91 1.80 6.17 -7.76
C ALA A 91 0.43 5.62 -7.35
N PHE A 92 0.23 5.46 -6.05
CA PHE A 92 -1.10 5.32 -5.45
C PHE A 92 -1.36 6.50 -4.54
N ILE A 93 -2.50 7.15 -4.73
CA ILE A 93 -2.89 8.34 -3.99
C ILE A 93 -4.29 8.08 -3.42
N ASN A 94 -4.38 8.00 -2.09
CA ASN A 94 -5.62 7.80 -1.38
C ASN A 94 -6.04 9.08 -0.66
N ASP A 95 -7.19 9.63 -1.03
CA ASP A 95 -7.93 10.66 -0.28
C ASP A 95 -9.31 10.14 0.18
N GLY A 96 -9.61 8.86 -0.10
CA GLY A 96 -10.84 8.17 0.31
C GLY A 96 -10.58 7.13 1.40
N THR A 97 -11.38 6.06 1.41
CA THR A 97 -11.23 4.94 2.36
C THR A 97 -10.67 3.70 1.66
N VAL A 98 -9.71 3.04 2.30
CA VAL A 98 -9.21 1.71 1.90
C VAL A 98 -9.38 0.75 3.07
N ASN A 99 -10.09 -0.35 2.83
CA ASN A 99 -10.19 -1.48 3.75
C ASN A 99 -9.43 -2.65 3.13
N ALA A 100 -8.44 -3.19 3.84
CA ALA A 100 -7.57 -4.22 3.29
C ALA A 100 -7.18 -5.29 4.31
N THR A 101 -7.23 -6.56 3.88
CA THR A 101 -6.84 -7.73 4.68
C THR A 101 -5.85 -8.65 3.96
N THR A 102 -5.28 -8.16 2.87
CA THR A 102 -4.25 -8.85 2.08
C THR A 102 -2.91 -8.85 2.79
N ALA A 103 -2.04 -9.82 2.48
CA ALA A 103 -0.70 -9.92 3.08
C ALA A 103 0.13 -8.63 2.97
N ALA A 104 -0.06 -7.88 1.87
CA ALA A 104 0.24 -6.47 1.83
C ALA A 104 -0.83 -5.68 1.06
N LEU A 105 -1.15 -4.47 1.51
CA LEU A 105 -1.99 -3.57 0.72
C LEU A 105 -1.18 -3.02 -0.47
N ALA A 106 -0.02 -2.42 -0.19
CA ALA A 106 0.89 -1.88 -1.20
C ALA A 106 2.23 -2.62 -1.17
N TYR A 107 2.67 -3.13 -2.33
CA TYR A 107 3.89 -3.94 -2.43
C TYR A 107 4.84 -3.44 -3.52
N ALA A 108 6.12 -3.32 -3.18
CA ALA A 108 7.21 -3.11 -4.14
C ALA A 108 7.45 -4.40 -4.95
N GLY A 109 6.82 -4.49 -6.12
CA GLY A 109 6.89 -5.68 -6.97
C GLY A 109 7.95 -5.64 -8.06
N GLY A 110 8.52 -4.47 -8.35
CA GLY A 110 9.62 -4.25 -9.31
C GLY A 110 10.57 -3.15 -8.86
N GLY A 111 11.62 -2.87 -9.62
CA GLY A 111 12.54 -1.77 -9.30
C GLY A 111 11.96 -0.41 -9.72
N ALA A 112 11.95 0.58 -8.81
CA ALA A 112 11.66 1.96 -9.18
C ALA A 112 12.92 2.66 -9.75
N GLY A 113 12.71 3.73 -10.52
CA GLY A 113 13.79 4.42 -11.21
C GLY A 113 14.64 5.24 -10.25
N ASN A 114 15.92 5.46 -10.59
CA ASN A 114 16.86 6.20 -9.74
C ASN A 114 16.68 7.73 -9.75
N ALA A 115 15.87 8.26 -10.68
CA ALA A 115 15.59 9.68 -10.74
C ALA A 115 14.48 10.02 -9.71
N PRO A 116 14.55 11.15 -8.97
CA PRO A 116 13.56 11.48 -7.94
C PRO A 116 12.10 11.49 -8.44
N ASP A 117 11.88 11.96 -9.67
CA ASP A 117 10.59 11.97 -10.38
C ASP A 117 10.12 10.58 -10.85
N LYS A 118 10.95 9.55 -10.60
CA LYS A 118 10.71 8.14 -10.92
C LYS A 118 10.70 7.24 -9.68
N HIS A 119 10.68 7.83 -8.49
CA HIS A 119 10.39 7.10 -7.26
C HIS A 119 8.96 6.57 -7.30
N ALA A 120 8.75 5.32 -6.89
CA ALA A 120 7.41 4.82 -6.66
C ALA A 120 6.84 5.48 -5.40
N PHE A 121 5.59 5.96 -5.48
CA PHE A 121 5.02 6.85 -4.47
C PHE A 121 3.69 6.30 -3.94
N PHE A 122 3.66 5.98 -2.66
CA PHE A 122 2.44 5.71 -1.92
C PHE A 122 2.09 6.94 -1.09
N TRP A 123 0.87 7.45 -1.23
CA TRP A 123 0.42 8.61 -0.46
C TRP A 123 -1.01 8.42 0.06
N ASN A 124 -1.12 8.35 1.38
CA ASN A 124 -2.39 8.54 2.08
C ASN A 124 -2.54 10.02 2.41
N GLN A 125 -3.35 10.75 1.65
CA GLN A 125 -3.60 12.19 1.80
C GLN A 125 -4.37 12.50 3.08
N SER A 126 -4.54 13.78 3.39
CA SER A 126 -5.11 14.26 4.65
C SER A 126 -6.50 13.73 4.97
N ASN A 127 -7.38 13.52 3.96
CA ASN A 127 -8.70 12.92 4.19
C ASN A 127 -8.67 11.39 4.05
N GLY A 128 -7.55 10.84 3.58
CA GLY A 128 -7.36 9.42 3.35
C GLY A 128 -7.38 8.62 4.65
N VAL A 129 -8.21 7.57 4.65
CA VAL A 129 -8.28 6.59 5.73
C VAL A 129 -7.91 5.22 5.19
N ILE A 130 -6.99 4.55 5.88
CA ILE A 130 -6.61 3.17 5.58
C ILE A 130 -6.91 2.33 6.81
N ASN A 131 -7.75 1.32 6.66
CA ASN A 131 -8.02 0.29 7.64
C ASN A 131 -7.38 -1.01 7.15
N TYR A 132 -6.27 -1.38 7.76
CA TYR A 132 -5.51 -2.57 7.41
C TYR A 132 -5.60 -3.59 8.54
N ASP A 133 -5.99 -4.82 8.22
CA ASP A 133 -6.15 -5.91 9.19
C ASP A 133 -5.64 -7.23 8.63
N ALA A 134 -4.42 -7.60 9.01
CA ALA A 134 -3.83 -8.88 8.61
C ALA A 134 -2.71 -9.32 9.56
N ASP A 135 -2.84 -10.53 10.11
CA ASP A 135 -1.78 -11.17 10.87
C ASP A 135 -0.51 -11.36 10.03
N ASN A 136 0.64 -10.92 10.57
CA ASN A 136 1.95 -10.92 9.94
C ASN A 136 2.00 -10.14 8.62
N GLY A 137 0.99 -9.30 8.37
CA GLY A 137 0.83 -8.48 7.19
C GLY A 137 1.59 -7.15 7.27
N ARG A 138 1.59 -6.43 6.15
CA ARG A 138 2.22 -5.11 6.00
C ARG A 138 1.32 -4.20 5.18
N ALA A 139 0.78 -3.12 5.73
CA ALA A 139 -0.04 -2.21 4.94
C ALA A 139 0.76 -1.63 3.76
N VAL A 140 2.00 -1.20 4.02
CA VAL A 140 2.97 -0.86 2.97
C VAL A 140 4.23 -1.71 3.13
N ASP A 141 4.60 -2.47 2.10
CA ASP A 141 5.85 -3.24 2.03
C ASP A 141 6.71 -2.80 0.85
N PHE A 142 7.62 -1.89 1.14
CA PHE A 142 8.63 -1.32 0.24
C PHE A 142 10.04 -1.78 0.61
N SER A 143 10.18 -3.04 1.07
CA SER A 143 11.47 -3.60 1.47
C SER A 143 12.33 -4.18 0.34
N ALA A 144 11.70 -4.61 -0.75
CA ALA A 144 12.36 -5.46 -1.74
C ALA A 144 13.29 -4.69 -2.71
N TYR A 145 13.00 -3.43 -3.00
CA TYR A 145 13.61 -2.67 -4.09
C TYR A 145 13.94 -1.22 -3.70
N ASN A 146 14.73 -0.54 -4.52
CA ASN A 146 15.16 0.85 -4.28
C ASN A 146 14.12 1.86 -4.77
N ASN A 147 14.23 3.09 -4.26
CA ASN A 147 13.54 4.31 -4.73
C ASN A 147 12.03 4.28 -4.50
N TYR A 148 11.64 3.89 -3.30
CA TYR A 148 10.25 3.83 -2.84
C TYR A 148 10.02 4.83 -1.73
N VAL A 149 8.90 5.55 -1.81
CA VAL A 149 8.51 6.54 -0.81
C VAL A 149 7.06 6.29 -0.39
N ALA A 150 6.83 6.20 0.91
CA ALA A 150 5.51 6.04 1.50
C ALA A 150 5.23 7.21 2.45
N VAL A 151 4.14 7.92 2.22
CA VAL A 151 3.73 9.09 3.00
C VAL A 151 2.32 8.90 3.54
N ASN A 152 2.15 9.15 4.84
CA ASN A 152 0.86 9.25 5.49
C ASN A 152 0.62 10.66 6.04
N ASP A 153 -0.21 11.43 5.34
CA ASP A 153 -0.80 12.68 5.82
C ASP A 153 -2.22 12.47 6.39
N GLY A 154 -2.81 11.30 6.15
CA GLY A 154 -4.12 10.89 6.65
C GLY A 154 -4.08 10.05 7.92
N THR A 155 -5.02 9.11 8.03
CA THR A 155 -5.08 8.13 9.13
C THR A 155 -4.84 6.73 8.61
N MET A 156 -3.88 6.02 9.21
CA MET A 156 -3.72 4.56 9.03
C MET A 156 -4.08 3.85 10.34
N ASN A 157 -5.09 2.98 10.29
CA ASN A 157 -5.48 2.07 11.35
C ASN A 157 -4.93 0.69 11.01
N ILE A 158 -4.01 0.19 11.84
CA ILE A 158 -3.30 -1.08 11.63
C ILE A 158 -3.75 -2.05 12.71
N SER A 159 -4.28 -3.19 12.28
CA SER A 159 -4.71 -4.31 13.13
C SER A 159 -4.09 -5.63 12.64
N GLY A 160 -4.14 -6.65 13.49
CA GLY A 160 -3.57 -7.97 13.25
C GLY A 160 -2.25 -8.20 13.99
N ASN A 161 -2.04 -9.44 14.43
CA ASN A 161 -0.85 -9.84 15.18
C ASN A 161 0.41 -9.71 14.32
N ASN A 162 1.45 -9.06 14.84
CA ASN A 162 2.71 -8.83 14.15
C ASN A 162 2.57 -8.04 12.83
N ALA A 163 1.49 -7.26 12.68
CA ALA A 163 1.28 -6.43 11.50
C ALA A 163 2.21 -5.20 11.50
N TYR A 164 2.56 -4.74 10.30
CA TYR A 164 3.33 -3.51 10.10
C TYR A 164 2.48 -2.45 9.38
N GLY A 165 2.57 -1.20 9.83
CA GLY A 165 2.03 -0.06 9.08
C GLY A 165 2.84 0.21 7.83
N MET A 166 4.07 0.68 7.98
CA MET A 166 5.01 0.93 6.89
C MET A 166 6.30 0.13 7.09
N TYR A 167 6.66 -0.69 6.11
CA TYR A 167 7.84 -1.55 6.14
C TYR A 167 8.72 -1.25 4.93
N GLY A 168 9.89 -0.67 5.18
CA GLY A 168 10.84 -0.22 4.15
C GLY A 168 12.13 -1.03 4.18
N GLY A 169 12.95 -0.90 3.15
CA GLY A 169 14.28 -1.47 3.05
C GLY A 169 15.10 -0.65 2.07
N LYS A 170 16.30 -1.09 1.70
CA LYS A 170 17.14 -0.38 0.71
C LYS A 170 17.29 1.12 1.03
N ASN A 171 16.85 2.02 0.16
CA ASN A 171 16.82 3.46 0.37
C ASN A 171 15.37 3.98 0.47
N ALA A 172 14.45 3.16 0.97
CA ALA A 172 13.05 3.54 1.12
C ALA A 172 12.89 4.68 2.13
N GLN A 173 11.96 5.58 1.86
CA GLN A 173 11.59 6.68 2.75
C GLN A 173 10.17 6.43 3.26
N LEU A 174 10.03 6.33 4.57
CA LEU A 174 8.75 6.12 5.24
C LEU A 174 8.45 7.38 6.06
N VAL A 175 7.34 8.04 5.78
CA VAL A 175 6.99 9.32 6.39
C VAL A 175 5.59 9.24 6.98
N ASN A 176 5.47 9.53 8.27
CA ASN A 176 4.18 9.77 8.92
C ASN A 176 4.08 11.25 9.33
N ASN A 177 3.22 12.00 8.66
CA ASN A 177 2.92 13.40 8.98
C ASN A 177 1.64 13.57 9.79
N ASN A 178 0.83 12.52 9.92
CA ASN A 178 -0.40 12.57 10.70
C ASN A 178 -0.55 11.32 11.58
N THR A 179 -1.59 10.50 11.43
CA THR A 179 -1.92 9.51 12.46
C THR A 179 -1.71 8.09 11.98
N ILE A 180 -0.96 7.29 12.77
CA ILE A 180 -0.95 5.83 12.68
C ILE A 180 -1.45 5.26 14.01
N ASN A 181 -2.48 4.42 13.97
CA ASN A 181 -3.02 3.72 15.13
C ASN A 181 -2.64 2.24 15.05
N LEU A 182 -1.99 1.71 16.09
CA LEU A 182 -1.73 0.28 16.24
C LEU A 182 -2.79 -0.33 17.15
N GLY A 183 -3.75 -0.97 16.51
CA GLY A 183 -4.95 -1.52 17.12
C GLY A 183 -5.96 -0.45 17.53
N THR A 184 -6.94 -0.89 18.31
CA THR A 184 -7.93 -0.06 18.99
C THR A 184 -7.89 -0.33 20.49
N GLU A 185 -8.46 0.58 21.30
CA GLU A 185 -8.52 0.39 22.75
C GLU A 185 -9.17 -0.96 23.11
N GLY A 186 -8.48 -1.75 23.95
CA GLY A 186 -8.94 -3.08 24.35
C GLY A 186 -8.69 -4.20 23.34
N THR A 187 -7.97 -3.95 22.24
CA THR A 187 -7.59 -5.00 21.28
C THR A 187 -6.78 -6.13 21.94
N THR A 188 -6.93 -7.34 21.41
CA THR A 188 -6.09 -8.49 21.75
C THR A 188 -4.91 -8.68 20.82
N ASP A 189 -4.83 -7.91 19.73
CA ASP A 189 -3.69 -7.96 18.82
C ASP A 189 -2.40 -7.58 19.54
N THR A 190 -1.29 -8.13 19.07
CA THR A 190 0.03 -7.90 19.68
C THR A 190 1.14 -7.89 18.64
N GLY A 191 2.31 -7.35 18.99
CA GLY A 191 3.48 -7.42 18.12
C GLY A 191 3.49 -6.44 16.95
N MET A 192 2.53 -5.50 16.89
CA MET A 192 2.42 -4.58 15.76
C MET A 192 3.55 -3.54 15.76
N VAL A 193 3.93 -3.10 14.56
CA VAL A 193 4.93 -2.04 14.40
C VAL A 193 4.44 -0.97 13.44
N ALA A 194 4.45 0.30 13.84
CA ALA A 194 3.96 1.38 12.97
C ALA A 194 4.89 1.59 11.77
N MET A 195 6.19 1.74 12.00
CA MET A 195 7.16 1.98 10.94
C MET A 195 8.42 1.16 11.18
N ALA A 196 8.93 0.46 10.16
CA ALA A 196 10.15 -0.33 10.30
C ALA A 196 11.02 -0.35 9.05
N LEU A 197 12.32 -0.47 9.28
CA LEU A 197 13.30 -0.74 8.24
C LEU A 197 13.75 -2.21 8.30
N ASP A 198 13.91 -2.83 7.13
CA ASP A 198 14.41 -4.19 7.00
C ASP A 198 15.94 -4.25 7.18
N LYS A 199 16.46 -5.48 7.34
CA LYS A 199 17.91 -5.72 7.47
C LYS A 199 18.75 -5.28 6.27
N ASN A 200 18.12 -4.98 5.13
CA ASN A 200 18.77 -4.56 3.90
C ASN A 200 18.67 -3.04 3.69
N ALA A 201 18.15 -2.30 4.67
CA ALA A 201 18.19 -0.85 4.68
C ALA A 201 19.63 -0.35 4.58
N THR A 202 19.81 0.67 3.76
CA THR A 202 21.06 1.38 3.51
C THR A 202 21.09 2.66 4.34
N ALA A 203 22.21 3.39 4.31
CA ALA A 203 22.32 4.68 4.99
C ALA A 203 21.33 5.74 4.47
N ASP A 204 20.79 5.54 3.27
CA ASP A 204 19.82 6.45 2.63
C ASP A 204 18.36 6.09 2.97
N ALA A 205 18.11 4.99 3.68
CA ALA A 205 16.76 4.69 4.17
C ALA A 205 16.40 5.63 5.32
N VAL A 206 15.16 6.10 5.32
CA VAL A 206 14.68 7.08 6.31
C VAL A 206 13.33 6.66 6.87
N ILE A 207 13.18 6.80 8.18
CA ILE A 207 11.90 6.88 8.87
C ILE A 207 11.76 8.30 9.41
N GLU A 208 10.69 8.98 9.04
CA GLU A 208 10.33 10.29 9.56
C GLU A 208 8.95 10.22 10.18
N ASN A 209 8.84 10.62 11.45
CA ASN A 209 7.56 10.76 12.11
C ASN A 209 7.38 12.21 12.57
N ASN A 210 6.59 12.96 11.81
CA ASN A 210 6.16 14.33 12.11
C ASN A 210 4.75 14.37 12.73
N GLY A 211 4.05 13.23 12.75
CA GLY A 211 2.71 13.08 13.31
C GLY A 211 2.63 12.27 14.61
N THR A 212 1.45 11.70 14.87
CA THR A 212 1.14 10.89 16.06
C THR A 212 1.13 9.40 15.71
N ILE A 213 1.77 8.59 16.55
CA ILE A 213 1.61 7.13 16.55
C ILE A 213 0.95 6.74 17.87
N ASN A 214 -0.27 6.21 17.80
CA ASN A 214 -0.98 5.68 18.95
C ASN A 214 -0.79 4.16 19.02
N ILE A 215 -0.47 3.64 20.21
CA ILE A 215 -0.26 2.21 20.42
C ILE A 215 -1.25 1.74 21.48
N TYR A 216 -2.23 0.95 21.05
CA TYR A 216 -3.25 0.37 21.92
C TYR A 216 -2.98 -1.12 22.22
N ALA A 217 -2.24 -1.77 21.33
CA ALA A 217 -1.92 -3.20 21.41
C ALA A 217 -0.69 -3.50 22.28
N ASN A 218 -0.72 -4.67 22.92
CA ASN A 218 0.39 -5.16 23.73
C ASN A 218 1.62 -5.50 22.86
N ASN A 219 2.82 -5.43 23.43
CA ASN A 219 4.09 -5.77 22.77
C ASN A 219 4.25 -5.14 21.37
N SER A 220 3.74 -3.93 21.19
CA SER A 220 3.74 -3.22 19.91
C SER A 220 4.63 -1.98 20.01
N TYR A 221 5.20 -1.54 18.88
CA TYR A 221 6.26 -0.54 18.86
C TYR A 221 6.01 0.50 17.78
N ALA A 222 6.37 1.75 18.04
CA ALA A 222 6.31 2.79 17.01
C ALA A 222 7.33 2.52 15.89
N PHE A 223 8.54 2.13 16.28
CA PHE A 223 9.66 1.95 15.37
C PHE A 223 10.36 0.61 15.59
N SER A 224 10.87 0.03 14.51
CA SER A 224 11.74 -1.15 14.59
C SER A 224 12.76 -1.20 13.46
N VAL A 225 13.88 -1.86 13.72
CA VAL A 225 14.79 -2.33 12.67
C VAL A 225 14.69 -3.86 12.66
N ALA A 226 14.03 -4.39 11.64
CA ALA A 226 13.80 -5.82 11.52
C ALA A 226 15.14 -6.55 11.34
N GLY A 227 15.56 -7.27 12.38
CA GLY A 227 16.85 -7.96 12.48
C GLY A 227 17.78 -7.45 13.58
N ALA A 228 17.51 -6.28 14.17
CA ALA A 228 18.31 -5.71 15.28
C ALA A 228 17.61 -5.75 16.65
N GLY A 229 16.33 -6.14 16.70
CA GLY A 229 15.47 -6.00 17.88
C GLY A 229 14.89 -4.58 17.98
N PRO A 230 13.76 -4.38 18.69
CA PRO A 230 13.16 -3.06 18.86
C PRO A 230 14.07 -2.15 19.69
N CYS A 231 14.32 -0.92 19.22
CA CYS A 231 14.87 0.15 20.06
C CYS A 231 13.71 0.71 20.88
N GLY A 232 13.81 0.61 22.21
CA GLY A 232 12.84 1.16 23.16
C GLY A 232 12.92 2.68 23.31
#